data_AF-A0A6G2UY51-F1
#
_entry.id   AF-A0A6G2UY51-F1
#
_cell.length_a   1.000
_cell.length_b   1.000
_cell.length_c   1.000
_cell.angle_alpha   90.00
_cell.angle_beta   90.00
_cell.angle_gamma   90.00
#
_symmetry.space_group_name_H-M   'P 1'
#
loop_
_entity.id
_entity.type
_entity.pdbx_description
1 polymer ?
#
loop_
_entity_poly.entity_id
_entity_poly.type
_entity_poly.pdbx_seq_one_letter_code
_entity_poly.pdbx_strand_id
1 'polypeptide(L)'
;PRRTGDADPSYTYVRRQVLRRVLAAGRARRLRFRPRPAALPPVLPSAWGLRLLPHPGGTGELALERELAALTAPARAAFVLRGLEGLADGEVRRELAAAGVADPHAALTEADGVRAS
;
A
#
# COMPACT_ATOMS: atom_id res chain seq x y z
N PRO A 1 24.47 0.62 10.67
CA PRO A 1 24.47 1.63 9.58
C PRO A 1 23.73 1.11 8.34
N ARG A 2 22.48 1.51 8.13
CA ARG A 2 21.76 1.20 6.87
C ARG A 2 22.12 2.28 5.85
N ARG A 3 22.76 1.90 4.74
CA ARG A 3 22.94 2.79 3.60
C ARG A 3 21.56 3.05 3.01
N THR A 4 21.09 4.29 3.07
CA THR A 4 20.19 4.83 2.06
C THR A 4 20.96 4.79 0.76
N GLY A 5 20.88 3.64 0.07
CA GLY A 5 21.30 3.57 -1.32
C GLY A 5 20.48 4.61 -2.05
N ASP A 6 21.17 5.52 -2.72
CA ASP A 6 20.60 6.51 -3.63
C ASP A 6 19.50 5.83 -4.45
N ALA A 7 18.24 6.06 -4.07
CA ALA A 7 17.13 5.37 -4.67
C ALA A 7 17.08 5.85 -6.11
N ASP A 8 17.38 4.95 -7.06
CA ASP A 8 17.43 5.23 -8.50
C ASP A 8 16.37 6.30 -8.84
N PRO A 9 16.76 7.47 -9.38
CA PRO A 9 15.83 8.54 -9.71
C PRO A 9 14.61 8.06 -10.50
N SER A 10 14.81 7.05 -11.35
CA SER A 10 13.77 6.36 -12.11
C SER A 10 12.79 5.64 -11.19
N TYR A 11 13.29 4.86 -10.23
CA TYR A 11 12.46 4.15 -9.25
C TYR A 11 11.69 5.13 -8.33
N THR A 12 12.32 6.23 -7.92
CA THR A 12 11.65 7.27 -7.12
C THR A 12 10.46 7.89 -7.89
N TYR A 13 10.63 8.18 -9.19
CA TYR A 13 9.54 8.65 -10.02
C TYR A 13 8.42 7.61 -10.16
N VAL A 14 8.77 6.36 -10.45
CA VAL A 14 7.81 5.26 -10.59
C VAL A 14 7.02 5.05 -9.31
N ARG A 15 7.69 4.98 -8.15
CA ARG A 15 7.08 4.86 -6.82
C ARG A 15 6.04 5.95 -6.60
N ARG A 16 6.37 7.20 -6.90
CA ARG A 16 5.44 8.33 -6.77
C ARG A 16 4.22 8.21 -7.68
N GLN A 17 4.42 7.81 -8.93
CA GLN A 17 3.31 7.65 -9.88
C GLN A 17 2.38 6.50 -9.47
N VAL A 18 2.94 5.39 -9.01
CA VAL A 18 2.17 4.26 -8.48
C VAL A 18 1.37 4.70 -7.25
N LEU A 19 2.00 5.36 -6.28
CA LEU A 19 1.32 5.86 -5.08
C LEU A 19 0.15 6.78 -5.43
N ARG A 20 0.36 7.74 -6.33
CA ARG A 20 -0.70 8.66 -6.80
C ARG A 20 -1.89 7.89 -7.37
N ARG A 21 -1.63 6.94 -8.26
CA ARG A 21 -2.69 6.15 -8.94
C ARG A 21 -3.45 5.27 -7.96
N VAL A 22 -2.75 4.55 -7.09
CA VAL A 22 -3.36 3.65 -6.10
C VAL A 22 -4.23 4.43 -5.12
N LEU A 23 -3.73 5.55 -4.58
CA LEU A 23 -4.49 6.38 -3.66
C LEU A 23 -5.69 7.04 -4.35
N ALA A 24 -5.56 7.47 -5.60
CA ALA A 24 -6.68 7.99 -6.39
C ALA A 24 -7.77 6.93 -6.62
N ALA A 25 -7.40 5.70 -7.00
CA ALA A 25 -8.33 4.60 -7.19
C ALA A 25 -9.07 4.24 -5.89
N GLY A 26 -8.37 4.27 -4.74
CA GLY A 26 -8.97 4.06 -3.42
C GLY A 26 -10.01 5.13 -3.06
N ARG A 27 -9.73 6.41 -3.32
CA ARG A 27 -10.70 7.51 -3.12
C ARG A 27 -11.92 7.35 -4.03
N ALA A 28 -11.70 7.05 -5.32
CA ALA A 28 -12.79 6.85 -6.29
C ALA A 28 -13.69 5.67 -5.92
N ARG A 29 -13.14 4.58 -5.37
CA ARG A 29 -13.91 3.45 -4.83
C ARG A 29 -14.75 3.84 -3.62
N ARG A 30 -14.22 4.63 -2.68
CA ARG A 30 -14.99 5.16 -1.54
C ARG A 30 -16.16 6.04 -1.98
N LEU A 31 -16.01 6.81 -3.06
CA LEU A 31 -17.11 7.61 -3.63
C LEU A 31 -18.10 6.79 -4.46
N ARG A 32 -17.74 5.55 -4.83
CA ARG A 32 -18.54 4.64 -5.66
C ARG A 32 -18.93 3.38 -4.88
N PHE A 33 -19.32 3.51 -3.61
CA PHE A 33 -19.95 2.43 -2.82
C PHE A 33 -21.34 2.00 -3.33
N ARG A 34 -21.62 2.21 -4.62
CA ARG A 34 -22.73 1.57 -5.31
C ARG A 34 -22.16 0.41 -6.12
N PRO A 35 -22.50 -0.86 -5.81
CA PRO A 35 -22.03 -1.98 -6.60
C PRO A 35 -22.60 -1.81 -8.01
N ARG A 36 -21.72 -1.58 -8.99
CA ARG A 36 -22.09 -1.73 -10.40
C ARG A 36 -22.01 -3.23 -10.68
N PRO A 37 -23.10 -3.91 -11.04
CA PRO A 37 -22.98 -5.24 -11.61
C PRO A 37 -22.31 -5.08 -12.99
N ALA A 38 -21.44 -6.02 -13.35
CA ALA A 38 -20.72 -6.10 -14.61
C ALA A 38 -19.48 -5.20 -14.78
N ALA A 39 -18.36 -5.71 -14.27
CA ALA A 39 -17.18 -5.88 -15.11
C ALA A 39 -16.59 -7.25 -14.74
N LEU A 40 -17.23 -8.33 -15.22
CA LEU A 40 -16.56 -9.63 -15.18
C LEU A 40 -15.21 -9.46 -15.90
N PRO A 41 -14.09 -9.89 -15.30
CA PRO A 41 -12.81 -9.83 -15.98
C PRO A 41 -12.91 -10.56 -17.33
N PRO A 42 -12.19 -10.11 -18.37
CA PRO A 42 -12.06 -10.89 -19.60
C PRO A 42 -11.58 -12.29 -19.21
N VAL A 43 -12.14 -13.32 -19.86
CA VAL A 43 -11.91 -14.74 -19.59
C VAL A 43 -10.44 -14.95 -19.24
N LEU A 44 -10.17 -15.22 -17.96
CA LEU A 44 -8.81 -15.37 -17.46
C LEU A 44 -8.14 -16.50 -18.25
N PRO A 45 -6.86 -16.39 -18.63
CA PRO A 45 -6.15 -17.53 -19.20
C PRO A 45 -6.20 -18.67 -18.17
N SER A 46 -6.81 -19.79 -18.58
CA SER A 46 -7.05 -20.99 -17.77
C SER A 46 -5.74 -21.73 -17.46
N ALA A 47 -4.89 -21.18 -16.59
CA ALA A 47 -3.72 -21.88 -16.09
C ALA A 47 -4.12 -22.78 -14.89
N TRP A 48 -4.69 -23.94 -15.19
CA TRP A 48 -4.80 -25.05 -14.24
C TRP A 48 -3.39 -25.62 -13.98
N GLY A 49 -2.59 -24.95 -13.15
CA GLY A 49 -1.25 -25.45 -12.83
C GLY A 49 -0.34 -24.52 -12.03
N LEU A 50 -0.64 -23.23 -11.97
CA LEU A 50 0.09 -22.33 -11.06
C LEU A 50 -0.70 -22.21 -9.76
N ARG A 51 -0.43 -23.12 -8.83
CA ARG A 51 -0.71 -22.89 -7.39
C ARG A 51 0.21 -21.77 -6.92
N LEU A 52 -0.08 -20.53 -7.34
CA LEU A 52 0.44 -19.30 -6.77
C LEU A 52 -0.62 -18.70 -5.85
N LEU A 53 -1.21 -19.54 -5.00
CA LEU A 53 -1.74 -19.01 -3.77
C LEU A 53 -0.53 -18.99 -2.84
N PRO A 54 -0.09 -17.82 -2.33
CA PRO A 54 0.91 -17.79 -1.28
C PRO A 54 0.48 -18.81 -0.21
N HIS A 55 1.45 -19.55 0.35
CA HIS A 55 1.16 -20.48 1.43
C HIS A 55 0.27 -19.73 2.44
N PRO A 56 -0.95 -20.23 2.76
CA PRO A 56 -1.79 -19.54 3.72
C PRO A 56 -0.98 -19.48 5.02
N GLY A 57 -0.44 -18.29 5.31
CA GLY A 57 0.41 -18.08 6.47
C GLY A 57 -0.36 -18.46 7.73
N GLY A 58 0.35 -18.91 8.77
CA GLY A 58 -0.26 -19.30 10.03
C GLY A 58 -1.13 -18.19 10.63
N THR A 59 -1.80 -18.46 11.75
CA THR A 59 -2.76 -17.55 12.39
C THR A 59 -2.24 -16.11 12.62
N GLY A 60 -0.93 -15.93 12.82
CA GLY A 60 -0.31 -14.60 12.97
C GLY A 60 -0.21 -13.78 11.67
N GLU A 61 -0.12 -14.43 10.51
CA GLU A 61 -0.03 -13.74 9.21
C GLU A 61 -1.41 -13.16 8.82
N LEU A 62 -2.48 -13.88 9.15
CA LEU A 62 -3.86 -13.38 9.04
C LEU A 62 -4.14 -12.23 10.01
N ALA A 63 -3.46 -12.16 11.15
CA ALA A 63 -3.62 -11.06 12.10
C ALA A 63 -3.07 -9.75 11.50
N LEU A 64 -1.86 -9.79 10.94
CA LEU A 64 -1.28 -8.64 10.25
C LEU A 64 -2.12 -8.21 9.04
N GLU A 65 -2.61 -9.16 8.24
CA GLU A 65 -3.50 -8.83 7.12
C GLU A 65 -4.78 -8.11 7.58
N ARG A 66 -5.36 -8.52 8.71
CA ARG A 66 -6.54 -7.87 9.30
C ARG A 66 -6.22 -6.47 9.82
N GLU A 67 -5.10 -6.30 10.53
CA GLU A 67 -4.65 -5.00 11.01
C GLU A 67 -4.41 -4.02 9.85
N LEU A 68 -3.72 -4.47 8.80
CA LEU A 68 -3.50 -3.68 7.59
C LEU A 68 -4.80 -3.36 6.84
N ALA A 69 -5.77 -4.28 6.82
CA ALA A 69 -7.08 -4.04 6.20
C ALA A 69 -7.89 -2.96 6.94
N ALA A 70 -7.71 -2.82 8.26
CA ALA A 70 -8.36 -1.79 9.06
C ALA A 70 -7.79 -0.39 8.81
N LEU A 71 -6.53 -0.29 8.39
CA LEU A 71 -5.88 0.99 8.10
C LEU A 71 -6.51 1.76 6.94
N THR A 72 -6.35 3.08 6.96
CA THR A 72 -6.58 3.92 5.79
C THR A 72 -5.55 3.62 4.68
N ALA A 73 -5.89 3.99 3.45
CA ALA A 73 -4.99 3.77 2.31
C ALA A 73 -3.65 4.54 2.45
N PRO A 74 -3.63 5.81 2.93
CA PRO A 74 -2.38 6.50 3.24
C PRO A 74 -1.56 5.82 4.34
N ALA A 75 -2.20 5.30 5.40
CA ALA A 75 -1.50 4.61 6.48
C ALA A 75 -0.85 3.30 6.03
N ARG A 76 -1.54 2.48 5.22
CA ARG A 76 -0.90 1.31 4.58
C ARG A 76 0.29 1.69 3.71
N ALA A 77 0.19 2.78 2.95
CA ALA A 77 1.31 3.26 2.14
C ALA A 77 2.50 3.67 3.02
N ALA A 78 2.24 4.38 4.12
CA ALA A 78 3.26 4.75 5.10
C ALA A 78 3.95 3.51 5.70
N PHE A 79 3.17 2.48 6.08
CA PHE A 79 3.70 1.21 6.58
C PHE A 79 4.67 0.54 5.59
N VAL A 80 4.28 0.45 4.31
CA VAL A 80 5.09 -0.15 3.25
C VAL A 80 6.35 0.66 2.96
N LEU A 81 6.24 1.99 2.81
CA LEU A 81 7.38 2.86 2.54
C LEU A 81 8.43 2.79 3.66
N ARG A 82 7.98 2.63 4.91
CA ARG A 82 8.88 2.52 6.06
C ARG A 82 9.44 1.10 6.23
N GLY A 83 8.61 0.09 6.03
CA GLY A 83 8.97 -1.32 6.29
C GLY A 83 9.73 -1.97 5.14
N LEU A 84 9.17 -1.89 3.94
CA LEU A 84 9.69 -2.57 2.75
C LEU A 84 10.69 -1.70 1.99
N GLU A 85 10.41 -0.40 1.85
CA GLU A 85 11.30 0.52 1.15
C GLU A 85 12.36 1.15 2.07
N GLY A 86 12.26 0.94 3.39
CA GLY A 86 13.26 1.40 4.36
C GLY A 86 13.41 2.92 4.47
N LEU A 87 12.42 3.69 4.01
CA LEU A 87 12.48 5.15 4.03
C LEU A 87 12.36 5.68 5.47
N ALA A 88 13.10 6.76 5.76
CA ALA A 88 12.96 7.49 7.01
C ALA A 88 11.61 8.23 7.05
N ASP A 89 11.06 8.48 8.24
CA ASP A 89 9.73 9.11 8.39
C ASP A 89 9.63 10.47 7.65
N GLY A 90 10.71 11.24 7.62
CA GLY A 90 10.79 12.48 6.85
C GLY A 90 10.65 12.26 5.33
N GLU A 91 11.20 11.18 4.80
CA GLU A 91 11.07 10.79 3.39
C GLU A 91 9.67 10.25 3.08
N VAL A 92 9.10 9.44 3.98
CA VAL A 92 7.73 8.94 3.86
C VAL A 92 6.74 10.11 3.78
N ARG A 93 6.85 11.11 4.66
CA ARG A 93 5.98 12.31 4.62
C ARG A 93 6.09 13.05 3.29
N ARG A 94 7.32 13.23 2.79
CA ARG A 94 7.56 13.91 1.50
C ARG A 94 6.92 13.16 0.34
N GLU A 95 7.02 11.83 0.30
CA GLU A 95 6.41 11.03 -0.77
C GLU A 95 4.88 11.01 -0.68
N LEU A 96 4.31 10.91 0.52
CA LEU A 96 2.86 10.95 0.71
C LEU A 96 2.28 12.32 0.35
N ALA A 97 2.93 13.41 0.77
CA ALA A 97 2.56 14.78 0.38
C ALA A 97 2.62 14.94 -1.15
N ALA A 98 3.71 14.49 -1.77
CA ALA A 98 3.86 14.51 -3.22
C ALA A 98 2.81 13.64 -3.95
N ALA A 99 2.23 12.64 -3.27
CA ALA A 99 1.13 11.82 -3.77
C ALA A 99 -0.27 12.43 -3.53
N GLY A 100 -0.35 13.62 -2.92
CA GLY A 100 -1.61 14.31 -2.64
C GLY A 100 -2.36 13.74 -1.43
N VAL A 101 -1.64 13.23 -0.43
CA VAL A 101 -2.21 12.93 0.89
C VAL A 101 -2.36 14.24 1.67
N ALA A 102 -3.57 14.49 2.19
CA ALA A 102 -3.88 15.73 2.90
C ALA A 102 -3.12 15.87 4.23
N ASP A 103 -3.01 14.77 4.98
CA ASP A 103 -2.25 14.74 6.23
C ASP A 103 -1.29 13.54 6.27
N PRO A 104 -0.04 13.71 5.82
CA PRO A 104 1.00 12.69 5.89
C PRO A 104 1.41 12.33 7.33
N HIS A 105 1.21 13.22 8.30
CA HIS A 105 1.57 12.96 9.69
C HIS A 105 0.56 12.00 10.33
N ALA A 106 -0.74 12.26 10.17
CA ALA A 106 -1.78 11.35 10.63
C ALA A 106 -1.64 9.95 10.01
N ALA A 107 -1.26 9.87 8.73
CA ALA A 107 -1.01 8.58 8.06
C ALA A 107 0.14 7.79 8.70
N LEU A 108 1.21 8.46 9.13
CA LEU A 108 2.32 7.81 9.85
C LEU A 108 1.91 7.35 11.24
N THR A 109 1.22 8.22 12.00
CA THR A 109 0.72 7.89 13.34
C THR A 109 -0.22 6.70 13.31
N GLU A 110 -1.12 6.65 12.33
CA GLU A 110 -2.03 5.51 12.14
C GLU A 110 -1.24 4.23 11.79
N ALA A 111 -0.20 4.33 10.96
CA ALA A 111 0.66 3.20 10.61
C ALA A 111 1.52 2.68 11.77
N ASP A 112 1.80 3.51 12.78
CA ASP A 112 2.50 3.09 14.00
C ASP A 112 1.67 2.13 14.84
N GLY A 113 0.34 2.21 14.76
CA GLY A 113 -0.57 1.32 15.48
C GLY A 113 -0.39 -0.17 15.13
N VAL A 114 0.12 -0.51 13.95
CA VAL A 114 0.33 -1.91 13.49
C VAL A 114 1.69 -2.47 13.90
N ARG A 115 2.65 -1.62 14.34
CA ARG A 115 3.93 -2.09 14.89
C ARG A 115 3.90 -2.30 16.41
N ALA A 116 2.87 -1.78 17.07
CA ALA A 116 2.74 -1.80 18.52
C ALA A 116 1.91 -3.00 19.06
N SER A 117 1.42 -3.86 18.17
CA SER A 117 0.65 -5.08 18.46
C SER A 117 1.53 -6.30 18.73
#